data_AF-A0A2E7HRD2-F1
#
_entry.id   AF-A0A2E7HRD2-F1
#
_cell.length_a   1.000
_cell.length_b   1.000
_cell.length_c   1.000
_cell.angle_alpha   90.00
_cell.angle_beta   90.00
_cell.angle_gamma   90.00
#
_symmetry.space_group_name_H-M   'P 1'
#
loop_
_entity.id
_entity.type
_entity.pdbx_description
1 polymer ?
#
loop_
_entity_poly.entity_id
_entity_poly.type
_entity_poly.pdbx_seq_one_letter_code
_entity_poly.pdbx_strand_id
1 'polypeptide(L)'
;MGKSYLHDMKEAKGKKSATFTPDLPKSGHYEVRMSHNSNVRRANEVPVTIRHAEGETMVKVNEGEHAPIEKLFRSLGVFRFEKGRTGSVTIGTSGTEGKYVIVDSVQFLPAPGKP
;
A
#
# COMPACT_ATOMS: atom_id res chain seq x y z
N MET A 1 -0.79 8.30 16.92
CA MET A 1 -2.23 8.39 16.60
C MET A 1 -2.38 9.24 15.34
N GLY A 2 -2.34 8.62 14.15
CA GLY A 2 -2.46 9.33 12.87
C GLY A 2 -3.92 9.42 12.46
N LYS A 3 -4.52 10.62 12.56
CA LYS A 3 -5.86 10.91 12.05
C LYS A 3 -5.74 11.43 10.63
N SER A 4 -5.87 10.56 9.64
CA SER A 4 -6.21 10.97 8.27
C SER A 4 -6.67 9.76 7.46
N TYR A 5 -7.99 9.62 7.32
CA TYR A 5 -8.60 8.74 6.33
C TYR A 5 -8.83 9.56 5.05
N LEU A 6 -8.35 9.07 3.90
CA LEU A 6 -8.61 9.67 2.58
C LEU A 6 -9.74 8.91 1.91
N HIS A 7 -10.90 9.56 1.75
CA HIS A 7 -12.08 8.99 1.11
C HIS A 7 -12.23 9.55 -0.31
N ASP A 8 -12.21 8.68 -1.31
CA ASP A 8 -12.39 9.04 -2.71
C ASP A 8 -13.88 9.19 -3.06
N MET A 9 -14.49 10.35 -2.79
CA MET A 9 -15.91 10.72 -3.01
C MET A 9 -16.46 10.56 -4.46
N LYS A 10 -16.23 9.45 -5.15
CA LYS A 10 -16.74 9.09 -6.50
C LYS A 10 -16.39 10.02 -7.67
N GLU A 11 -15.74 11.16 -7.44
CA GLU A 11 -15.35 12.11 -8.49
C GLU A 11 -13.83 11.98 -8.83
N ALA A 12 -13.46 12.11 -10.10
CA ALA A 12 -12.06 12.07 -10.61
C ALA A 12 -11.26 10.75 -10.43
N LYS A 13 -11.90 9.61 -10.74
CA LYS A 13 -11.25 8.29 -10.83
C LYS A 13 -10.12 8.27 -11.88
N GLY A 14 -9.01 7.61 -11.55
CA GLY A 14 -7.79 7.54 -12.37
C GLY A 14 -6.81 8.71 -12.20
N LYS A 15 -7.19 9.75 -11.43
CA LYS A 15 -6.33 10.91 -11.13
C LYS A 15 -6.00 11.08 -9.65
N LYS A 16 -6.54 10.22 -8.79
CA LYS A 16 -6.29 10.25 -7.35
C LYS A 16 -5.34 9.14 -6.94
N SER A 17 -4.41 9.51 -6.05
CA SER A 17 -3.51 8.60 -5.38
C SER A 17 -3.32 9.02 -3.92
N ALA A 18 -2.88 8.07 -3.10
CA ALA A 18 -2.40 8.31 -1.75
C ALA A 18 -0.96 7.78 -1.65
N THR A 19 -0.03 8.65 -1.22
CA THR A 19 1.39 8.29 -1.09
C THR A 19 1.80 8.31 0.38
N PHE A 20 2.42 7.21 0.81
CA PHE A 20 2.94 6.98 2.15
C PHE A 20 4.47 6.95 2.08
N THR A 21 5.12 7.94 2.67
CA THR A 21 6.59 8.09 2.69
C THR A 21 7.11 7.97 4.12
N PRO A 22 7.58 6.79 4.56
CA PRO A 22 8.14 6.62 5.89
C PRO A 22 9.46 7.38 6.04
N ASP A 23 9.84 7.69 7.28
CA ASP A 23 11.23 8.02 7.64
C ASP A 23 11.87 6.78 8.28
N LEU A 24 12.57 6.00 7.48
CA LEU A 24 13.11 4.70 7.91
C LEU A 24 14.40 4.90 8.71
N PRO A 25 14.52 4.32 9.92
CA PRO A 25 15.65 4.58 10.80
C PRO A 25 16.96 3.96 10.30
N LYS A 26 16.89 2.91 9.45
CA LYS A 26 18.03 2.14 8.95
C LYS A 26 17.77 1.63 7.53
N SER A 27 18.82 1.54 6.72
CA SER A 27 18.78 0.80 5.45
C SER A 27 18.63 -0.70 5.75
N GLY A 28 17.85 -1.42 4.94
CA GLY A 28 17.61 -2.84 5.15
C GLY A 28 16.37 -3.35 4.42
N HIS A 29 16.02 -4.62 4.64
CA HIS A 29 14.80 -5.19 4.11
C HIS A 29 13.62 -4.86 5.03
N TYR A 30 12.51 -4.47 4.43
CA TYR A 30 11.26 -4.24 5.12
C TYR A 30 10.13 -5.00 4.42
N GLU A 31 9.36 -5.73 5.21
CA GLU A 31 8.03 -6.16 4.77
C GLU A 31 7.11 -4.94 4.73
N VAL A 32 6.51 -4.71 3.58
CA VAL A 32 5.52 -3.66 3.39
C VAL A 32 4.14 -4.29 3.52
N ARG A 33 3.31 -3.77 4.42
CA ARG A 33 1.92 -4.20 4.58
C ARG A 33 0.96 -3.04 4.35
N MET A 34 -0.18 -3.34 3.75
CA MET A 34 -1.28 -2.42 3.54
C MET A 34 -2.48 -2.87 4.37
N SER A 35 -3.13 -1.97 5.10
CA SER A 35 -4.42 -2.25 5.72
C SER A 35 -5.59 -1.77 4.86
N HIS A 36 -6.59 -2.64 4.75
CA HIS A 36 -7.84 -2.35 4.07
C HIS A 36 -8.97 -3.15 4.72
N ASN A 37 -10.20 -2.64 4.62
CA ASN A 37 -11.39 -3.39 5.00
C ASN A 37 -12.02 -4.04 3.77
N SER A 38 -12.36 -5.31 3.89
CA SER A 38 -12.86 -6.09 2.75
C SER A 38 -14.36 -5.97 2.59
N ASN A 39 -14.81 -5.74 1.36
CA ASN A 39 -16.23 -5.68 0.99
C ASN A 39 -16.39 -5.95 -0.51
N VAL A 40 -17.47 -6.61 -0.92
CA VAL A 40 -17.78 -6.91 -2.35
C VAL A 40 -17.80 -5.67 -3.26
N ARG A 41 -18.02 -4.47 -2.69
CA ARG A 41 -17.98 -3.19 -3.41
C ARG A 41 -16.57 -2.64 -3.61
N ARG A 42 -15.53 -3.29 -3.08
CA ARG A 42 -14.13 -2.85 -3.21
C ARG A 42 -13.52 -3.30 -4.53
N ALA A 43 -12.53 -2.53 -4.97
CA ALA A 43 -11.77 -2.79 -6.17
C ALA A 43 -10.92 -4.06 -6.03
N ASN A 44 -10.84 -4.84 -7.12
CA ASN A 44 -10.14 -6.13 -7.11
C ASN A 44 -8.72 -6.02 -7.69
N GLU A 45 -8.41 -4.89 -8.33
CA GLU A 45 -7.13 -4.65 -9.02
C GLU A 45 -6.57 -3.28 -8.65
N VAL A 46 -6.54 -2.95 -7.35
CA VAL A 46 -6.00 -1.66 -6.89
C VAL A 46 -4.50 -1.60 -7.20
N PRO A 47 -4.02 -0.65 -8.02
CA PRO A 47 -2.61 -0.53 -8.31
C PRO A 47 -1.86 0.10 -7.13
N VAL A 48 -0.86 -0.60 -6.62
CA VAL A 48 0.02 -0.15 -5.54
C VAL A 48 1.45 -0.15 -6.04
N THR A 49 2.07 1.03 -6.08
CA THR A 49 3.47 1.20 -6.51
C THR A 49 4.36 1.37 -5.29
N ILE A 50 5.35 0.50 -5.13
CA ILE A 50 6.35 0.54 -4.06
C ILE A 50 7.65 1.04 -4.67
N ARG A 51 8.11 2.21 -4.24
CA ARG A 51 9.44 2.74 -4.57
C ARG A 51 10.41 2.30 -3.49
N HIS A 52 11.40 1.51 -3.86
CA HIS A 52 12.40 0.92 -2.98
C HIS A 52 13.81 1.14 -3.56
N ALA A 53 14.85 0.66 -2.86
CA ALA A 53 16.25 0.94 -3.22
C ALA A 53 16.71 0.29 -4.54
N GLU A 54 15.92 -0.64 -5.08
CA GLU A 54 16.21 -1.37 -6.32
C GLU A 54 15.34 -0.88 -7.49
N GLY A 55 14.50 0.14 -7.27
CA GLY A 55 13.60 0.70 -8.29
C GLY A 55 12.16 0.77 -7.81
N GLU A 56 11.22 0.52 -8.72
CA GLU A 56 9.79 0.53 -8.44
C GLU A 56 9.16 -0.82 -8.77
N THR A 57 8.33 -1.32 -7.86
CA THR A 57 7.52 -2.52 -8.08
C THR A 57 6.04 -2.15 -8.02
N MET A 58 5.25 -2.60 -8.99
CA MET A 58 3.80 -2.47 -8.96
C MET A 58 3.14 -3.80 -8.57
N VAL A 59 2.25 -3.72 -7.58
CA VAL A 59 1.42 -4.84 -7.11
C VAL A 59 -0.05 -4.48 -7.30
N LYS A 60 -0.86 -5.46 -7.74
CA LYS A 60 -2.32 -5.32 -7.76
C LYS A 60 -2.92 -5.97 -6.52
N VAL A 61 -3.77 -5.23 -5.82
CA VAL A 61 -4.43 -5.70 -4.60
C VAL A 61 -5.92 -5.92 -4.83
N ASN A 62 -6.40 -7.10 -4.42
CA ASN A 62 -7.82 -7.38 -4.32
C ASN A 62 -8.33 -7.00 -2.92
N GLU A 63 -8.97 -5.83 -2.82
CA GLU A 63 -9.60 -5.36 -1.58
C GLU A 63 -10.98 -6.00 -1.34
N GLY A 64 -11.53 -6.74 -2.31
CA GLY A 64 -12.75 -7.53 -2.12
C GLY A 64 -12.56 -8.73 -1.20
N GLU A 65 -11.34 -9.25 -1.15
CA GLU A 65 -10.94 -10.39 -0.30
C GLU A 65 -10.46 -9.94 1.08
N HIS A 66 -10.65 -10.78 2.09
CA HIS A 66 -10.08 -10.55 3.41
C HIS A 66 -8.55 -10.50 3.36
N ALA A 67 -7.99 -9.49 4.03
CA ALA A 67 -6.57 -9.42 4.24
C ALA A 67 -6.10 -10.61 5.11
N PRO A 68 -5.02 -11.32 4.75
CA PRO A 68 -4.69 -12.59 5.39
C PRO A 68 -4.17 -12.45 6.83
N ILE A 69 -3.62 -11.29 7.19
CA ILE A 69 -3.03 -11.05 8.51
C ILE A 69 -4.10 -10.36 9.38
N GLU A 70 -4.64 -11.11 10.34
CA GLU A 70 -5.65 -10.63 11.30
C GLU A 70 -6.89 -9.99 10.66
N LYS A 71 -7.21 -10.34 9.40
CA LYS A 71 -8.28 -9.70 8.60
C LYS A 71 -8.11 -8.20 8.38
N LEU A 72 -6.90 -7.68 8.64
CA LEU A 72 -6.60 -6.25 8.60
C LEU A 72 -5.47 -5.91 7.64
N PHE A 73 -4.38 -6.70 7.63
CA PHE A 73 -3.19 -6.41 6.84
C PHE A 73 -2.96 -7.42 5.72
N ARG A 74 -2.53 -6.90 4.57
CA ARG A 74 -2.02 -7.67 3.44
C ARG A 74 -0.56 -7.31 3.21
N SER A 75 0.29 -8.33 3.14
CA SER A 75 1.68 -8.16 2.71
C SER A 75 1.72 -7.80 1.23
N LEU A 76 2.44 -6.75 0.88
CA LEU A 76 2.75 -6.35 -0.49
C LEU A 76 4.08 -6.95 -0.96
N GLY A 77 4.86 -7.53 -0.04
CA GLY A 77 6.18 -8.09 -0.29
C GLY A 77 7.25 -7.55 0.65
N VAL A 78 8.46 -8.06 0.48
CA VAL A 78 9.66 -7.62 1.20
C VAL A 78 10.58 -6.93 0.20
N PHE A 79 11.00 -5.71 0.52
CA PHE A 79 11.83 -4.88 -0.37
C PHE A 79 13.00 -4.26 0.39
N ARG A 80 14.12 -4.03 -0.29
CA ARG A 80 15.26 -3.30 0.28
C ARG A 80 15.00 -1.79 0.23
N PHE A 81 15.14 -1.10 1.35
CA PHE A 81 15.04 0.36 1.44
C PHE A 81 16.33 0.98 1.98
N GLU A 82 16.55 2.25 1.65
CA GLU A 82 17.56 3.07 2.29
C GLU A 82 17.00 3.78 3.53
N LYS A 83 17.89 4.12 4.47
CA LYS A 83 17.58 5.00 5.60
C LYS A 83 17.02 6.34 5.08
N GLY A 84 16.03 6.88 5.80
CA GLY A 84 15.42 8.16 5.49
C GLY A 84 14.11 8.02 4.71
N ARG A 85 13.84 9.01 3.84
CA ARG A 85 12.53 9.24 3.22
C ARG A 85 12.49 8.98 1.70
N THR A 86 13.43 8.21 1.18
CA THR A 86 13.54 7.94 -0.28
C THR A 86 12.57 6.87 -0.76
N GLY A 87 12.15 5.96 0.14
CA GLY A 87 11.15 4.94 -0.15
C GLY A 87 9.72 5.45 0.01
N SER A 88 8.78 4.88 -0.75
CA SER A 88 7.37 5.23 -0.64
C SER A 88 6.44 4.14 -1.15
N VAL A 89 5.19 4.16 -0.70
CA VAL A 89 4.09 3.37 -1.27
C VAL A 89 3.02 4.31 -1.79
N THR A 90 2.67 4.18 -3.08
CA THR A 90 1.63 4.97 -3.74
C THR A 90 0.49 4.07 -4.16
N ILE A 91 -0.71 4.32 -3.62
CA ILE A 91 -1.94 3.62 -3.98
C ILE A 91 -2.69 4.47 -5.00
N GLY A 92 -2.96 3.91 -6.18
CA GLY A 92 -3.69 4.57 -7.26
C GLY A 92 -5.14 4.09 -7.37
N THR A 93 -5.90 4.77 -8.23
CA THR A 93 -7.31 4.44 -8.52
C THR A 93 -7.57 4.09 -9.98
N SER A 94 -6.53 3.99 -10.81
CA SER A 94 -6.64 3.67 -12.24
C SER A 94 -7.17 2.25 -12.45
N GLY A 95 -8.18 2.07 -13.31
CA GLY A 95 -8.75 0.75 -13.60
C GLY A 95 -9.68 0.20 -12.50
N THR A 96 -10.19 1.06 -11.61
CA THR A 96 -11.05 0.68 -10.48
C THR A 96 -12.49 1.20 -10.61
N GLU A 97 -12.94 1.45 -11.83
CA GLU A 97 -14.22 2.07 -12.15
C GLU A 97 -15.41 1.31 -11.55
N GLY A 98 -16.39 2.04 -11.02
CA GLY A 98 -17.57 1.47 -10.36
C GLY A 98 -17.32 0.85 -8.99
N LYS A 99 -16.06 0.80 -8.52
CA LYS A 99 -15.66 0.23 -7.23
C LYS A 99 -14.94 1.25 -6.34
N TYR A 100 -14.82 0.92 -5.06
CA TYR A 100 -14.14 1.75 -4.07
C TYR A 100 -12.74 1.22 -3.78
N VAL A 101 -11.80 2.14 -3.60
CA VAL A 101 -10.45 1.87 -3.08
C VAL A 101 -10.39 2.45 -1.67
N ILE A 102 -9.96 1.65 -0.69
CA ILE A 102 -9.81 2.09 0.70
C ILE A 102 -8.46 1.60 1.23
N VAL A 103 -7.68 2.57 1.69
CA VAL A 103 -6.47 2.32 2.48
C VAL A 103 -6.58 3.07 3.80
N ASP A 104 -6.27 2.38 4.90
CA ASP A 104 -6.24 2.99 6.23
C ASP A 104 -4.79 3.29 6.64
N SER A 105 -3.88 2.32 6.47
CA SER A 105 -2.48 2.48 6.82
C SER A 105 -1.53 1.63 5.96
N VAL A 106 -0.27 2.04 5.94
CA VAL A 106 0.85 1.26 5.41
C VAL A 106 1.88 1.05 6.52
N GLN A 107 2.34 -0.18 6.70
CA GLN A 107 3.39 -0.54 7.66
C GLN A 107 4.67 -0.94 6.93
N PHE A 108 5.80 -0.54 7.50
CA PHE A 108 7.14 -0.96 7.09
C PHE A 108 7.75 -1.70 8.28
N LEU A 109 7.83 -3.01 8.21
CA LEU A 109 8.34 -3.86 9.29
C LEU A 109 9.72 -4.39 8.91
N PRO A 110 10.76 -4.22 9.74
CA PRO A 110 12.06 -4.82 9.46
C PRO A 110 11.91 -6.33 9.22
N ALA A 111 12.50 -6.82 8.13
CA ALA A 111 12.53 -8.23 7.78
C ALA A 111 13.98 -8.71 7.73
N PRO A 112 14.28 -9.96 8.14
CA PRO A 112 15.56 -10.56 7.81
C PRO A 112 15.70 -10.55 6.28
N GLY A 113 16.85 -10.09 5.78
CA GLY A 113 17.12 -10.15 4.35
C GLY A 113 16.98 -11.60 3.87
N LYS A 114 16.47 -11.80 2.66
CA LYS A 114 16.60 -13.12 2.01
C LYS A 114 18.11 -13.48 2.04
N PRO A 115 18.50 -14.66 2.50
CA PRO A 115 19.88 -15.10 2.46
C PRO A 115 20.42 -15.13 1.03
#